data_AF-A0A0J6SG54-F1
#
_entry.id   AF-A0A0J6SG54-F1
#
_cell.length_a   1.000
_cell.length_b   1.000
_cell.length_c   1.000
_cell.angle_alpha   90.00
_cell.angle_beta   90.00
_cell.angle_gamma   90.00
#
_symmetry.space_group_name_H-M   'P 1'
#
loop_
_entity.id
_entity.type
_entity.pdbx_description
1 polymer ?
#
loop_
_entity_poly.entity_id
_entity_poly.type
_entity_poly.pdbx_seq_one_letter_code
_entity_poly.pdbx_strand_id
1 'polypeptide(L)'
;MSSVVTRFAPSPTGFLHIGGGRTALFNWLYARRHGGRMLLRIEDTDRERSTQGAIDAILDGLNWLGLDWDGDVVYQFARAPRHREVAEGLLAAGRAYYCYASPEELAEMRESARREGRPIRYDGRWRDRDPSEAPAGVKPVIRLRAPTDGETVVEDAVQGRVVWQNKDLDDLVLLRSDGTPTYMLAVVVDDHDMGVTHVIRGDDHLTNAARQTQIYQALGWTVPNMSHIPLIHGPDGAKLSKRHGALGVDAYRDLGYLPAALRNYLVRLGWSHGDQEIFSTEEMIAAFDLAQVGRSPARFDFAKLENLNGHYIRSSSDEALVAAIEAILPTQGARWGLSAPLDPALRDKFIAAMPGLKERAKTLIELVDSAYYLYAPRPLALDEKATGLLGNGGRERLAGALPHLESLDEWTAAATEGAVRRFAESAGVKLGQVAQPLRAALTGRATSPPLFDVMAVLGREESLGRLREQVAA
;
A
#
# COMPACT_ATOMS: atom_id res chain seq x y z
N MET A 1 -21.70 4.22 -25.30
CA MET A 1 -20.81 3.24 -24.64
C MET A 1 -21.26 3.16 -23.19
N SER A 2 -21.37 1.96 -22.60
CA SER A 2 -21.66 1.84 -21.18
C SER A 2 -20.52 2.46 -20.36
N SER A 3 -20.85 3.11 -19.24
CA SER A 3 -19.85 3.68 -18.33
C SER A 3 -18.98 2.57 -17.74
N VAL A 4 -17.67 2.81 -17.63
CA VAL A 4 -16.72 1.85 -17.03
C VAL A 4 -17.03 1.70 -15.54
N VAL A 5 -17.18 0.46 -15.09
CA VAL A 5 -17.29 0.08 -13.68
C VAL A 5 -16.24 -0.99 -13.39
N THR A 6 -15.31 -0.66 -12.49
CA THR A 6 -14.30 -1.56 -11.92
C THR A 6 -14.64 -1.85 -10.46
N ARG A 7 -13.94 -2.80 -9.83
CA ARG A 7 -14.06 -3.05 -8.39
C ARG A 7 -12.81 -3.60 -7.75
N PHE A 8 -12.50 -3.12 -6.55
CA PHE A 8 -11.58 -3.81 -5.67
C PHE A 8 -12.37 -4.72 -4.72
N ALA A 9 -12.06 -6.02 -4.74
CA ALA A 9 -12.79 -7.04 -3.99
C ALA A 9 -11.88 -7.85 -3.06
N PRO A 10 -11.33 -7.26 -1.99
CA PRO A 10 -10.40 -7.95 -1.10
C PRO A 10 -11.13 -8.87 -0.10
N SER A 11 -10.52 -10.03 0.19
CA SER A 11 -10.89 -10.83 1.36
C SER A 11 -10.15 -10.33 2.61
N PRO A 12 -10.85 -9.99 3.71
CA PRO A 12 -10.24 -9.44 4.92
C PRO A 12 -9.49 -10.54 5.69
N THR A 13 -8.19 -10.65 5.45
CA THR A 13 -7.33 -11.70 6.03
C THR A 13 -6.15 -11.10 6.82
N GLY A 14 -6.35 -9.91 7.39
CA GLY A 14 -5.32 -9.09 8.05
C GLY A 14 -5.28 -7.70 7.44
N PHE A 15 -4.11 -7.27 6.97
CA PHE A 15 -3.88 -5.94 6.40
C PHE A 15 -4.04 -5.89 4.87
N LEU A 16 -4.15 -4.68 4.31
CA LEU A 16 -4.00 -4.43 2.87
C LEU A 16 -2.54 -4.63 2.47
N HIS A 17 -2.23 -5.78 1.88
CA HIS A 17 -0.89 -6.03 1.34
C HIS A 17 -0.63 -5.18 0.09
N ILE A 18 0.64 -4.91 -0.20
CA ILE A 18 1.04 -4.02 -1.29
C ILE A 18 0.56 -4.45 -2.70
N GLY A 19 0.48 -5.76 -2.96
CA GLY A 19 -0.09 -6.29 -4.21
C GLY A 19 -1.60 -6.02 -4.34
N GLY A 20 -2.33 -6.02 -3.22
CA GLY A 20 -3.72 -5.61 -3.14
C GLY A 20 -3.84 -4.11 -3.35
N GLY A 21 -2.98 -3.31 -2.72
CA GLY A 21 -2.89 -1.86 -2.94
C GLY A 21 -2.64 -1.50 -4.42
N ARG A 22 -1.75 -2.22 -5.10
CA ARG A 22 -1.53 -2.07 -6.56
C ARG A 22 -2.77 -2.46 -7.37
N THR A 23 -3.44 -3.55 -7.01
CA THR A 23 -4.67 -3.98 -7.68
C THR A 23 -5.76 -2.92 -7.53
N ALA A 24 -5.93 -2.37 -6.33
CA ALA A 24 -6.86 -1.26 -6.07
C ALA A 24 -6.48 -0.03 -6.91
N LEU A 25 -5.20 0.36 -6.92
CA LEU A 25 -4.69 1.48 -7.72
C LEU A 25 -5.01 1.31 -9.21
N PHE A 26 -4.84 0.12 -9.79
CA PHE A 26 -5.12 -0.10 -11.21
C PHE A 26 -6.63 -0.01 -11.51
N ASN A 27 -7.47 -0.56 -10.64
CA ASN A 27 -8.93 -0.41 -10.76
C ASN A 27 -9.35 1.06 -10.66
N TRP A 28 -8.73 1.80 -9.75
CA TRP A 28 -8.96 3.22 -9.51
C TRP A 28 -8.55 4.08 -10.71
N LEU A 29 -7.30 3.93 -11.16
CA LEU A 29 -6.76 4.68 -12.30
C LEU A 29 -7.58 4.42 -13.58
N TYR A 30 -7.92 3.16 -13.85
CA TYR A 30 -8.73 2.80 -15.02
C TYR A 30 -10.12 3.44 -14.95
N ALA A 31 -10.79 3.37 -13.80
CA ALA A 31 -12.09 4.02 -13.63
C ALA A 31 -11.99 5.54 -13.80
N ARG A 32 -11.06 6.20 -13.10
CA ARG A 32 -10.92 7.67 -13.14
C ARG A 32 -10.59 8.18 -14.54
N ARG A 33 -9.68 7.51 -15.27
CA ARG A 33 -9.33 7.89 -16.64
C ARG A 33 -10.52 7.84 -17.60
N HIS A 34 -11.37 6.84 -17.44
CA HIS A 34 -12.51 6.63 -18.32
C HIS A 34 -13.79 7.32 -17.83
N GLY A 35 -13.71 8.19 -16.81
CA GLY A 35 -14.88 8.84 -16.21
C GLY A 35 -15.89 7.83 -15.64
N GLY A 36 -15.38 6.67 -15.23
CA GLY A 36 -16.14 5.55 -14.68
C GLY A 36 -16.14 5.52 -13.15
N ARG A 37 -16.59 4.40 -12.60
CA ARG A 37 -16.71 4.17 -11.16
C ARG A 37 -15.81 3.03 -10.72
N MET A 38 -15.18 3.18 -9.56
CA MET A 38 -14.52 2.09 -8.85
C MET A 38 -15.34 1.73 -7.63
N LEU A 39 -15.82 0.50 -7.54
CA LEU A 39 -16.58 0.02 -6.38
C LEU A 39 -15.66 -0.71 -5.38
N LEU A 40 -16.06 -0.75 -4.11
CA LEU A 40 -15.41 -1.55 -3.07
C LEU A 40 -16.34 -2.65 -2.55
N ARG A 41 -15.86 -3.90 -2.59
CA ARG A 41 -16.59 -5.06 -2.05
C ARG A 41 -15.70 -5.86 -1.11
N ILE A 42 -16.09 -6.01 0.15
CA ILE A 42 -15.38 -6.87 1.10
C ILE A 42 -15.90 -8.29 0.95
N GLU A 43 -15.01 -9.23 0.63
CA GLU A 43 -15.34 -10.66 0.49
C GLU A 43 -15.25 -11.38 1.85
N ASP A 44 -16.16 -11.02 2.77
CA ASP A 44 -16.21 -11.45 4.17
C ASP A 44 -16.94 -12.79 4.41
N THR A 45 -16.95 -13.68 3.41
CA THR A 45 -17.67 -14.96 3.49
C THR A 45 -17.03 -15.97 4.45
N ASP A 46 -15.73 -15.85 4.72
CA ASP A 46 -15.00 -16.61 5.75
C ASP A 46 -15.03 -15.84 7.08
N ARG A 47 -16.05 -16.09 7.89
CA ARG A 47 -16.29 -15.37 9.16
C ARG A 47 -15.19 -15.56 10.21
N GLU A 48 -14.44 -16.65 10.16
CA GLU A 48 -13.34 -16.89 11.11
C GLU A 48 -12.15 -15.96 10.81
N ARG A 49 -11.91 -15.69 9.53
CA ARG A 49 -10.81 -14.82 9.09
C ARG A 49 -11.20 -13.36 8.95
N SER A 50 -12.47 -13.10 8.69
CA SER A 50 -13.03 -11.77 8.42
C SER A 50 -13.36 -11.00 9.70
N THR A 51 -12.33 -10.53 10.41
CA THR A 51 -12.50 -9.70 11.60
C THR A 51 -12.73 -8.24 11.24
N GLN A 52 -13.41 -7.49 12.11
CA GLN A 52 -13.62 -6.05 11.91
C GLN A 52 -12.30 -5.30 11.76
N GLY A 53 -11.30 -5.62 12.59
CA GLY A 53 -9.97 -4.99 12.49
C GLY A 53 -9.26 -5.26 11.15
N ALA A 54 -9.48 -6.42 10.51
CA ALA A 54 -8.94 -6.68 9.18
C ALA A 54 -9.64 -5.87 8.09
N ILE A 55 -10.95 -5.63 8.24
CA ILE A 55 -11.72 -4.76 7.35
C ILE A 55 -11.25 -3.31 7.52
N ASP A 56 -11.14 -2.83 8.76
CA ASP A 56 -10.71 -1.47 9.08
C ASP A 56 -9.29 -1.20 8.54
N ALA A 57 -8.37 -2.15 8.67
CA ALA A 57 -7.02 -2.06 8.12
C ALA A 57 -7.00 -1.95 6.58
N ILE A 58 -7.95 -2.57 5.89
CA ILE A 58 -8.09 -2.43 4.44
C ILE A 58 -8.58 -1.03 4.08
N LEU A 59 -9.63 -0.55 4.76
CA LEU A 59 -10.22 0.77 4.51
C LEU A 59 -9.21 1.89 4.82
N ASP A 60 -8.52 1.81 5.95
CA ASP A 60 -7.45 2.74 6.32
C ASP A 60 -6.32 2.75 5.28
N GLY A 61 -5.88 1.58 4.81
CA GLY A 61 -4.85 1.49 3.78
C GLY A 61 -5.26 2.13 2.43
N LEU A 62 -6.52 1.94 2.01
CA LEU A 62 -7.05 2.58 0.80
C LEU A 62 -7.16 4.11 0.96
N ASN A 63 -7.69 4.56 2.10
CA ASN A 63 -7.82 5.98 2.42
C ASN A 63 -6.46 6.68 2.47
N TRP A 64 -5.46 6.07 3.12
CA TRP A 64 -4.11 6.61 3.16
C TRP A 64 -3.48 6.67 1.78
N LEU A 65 -3.67 5.64 0.95
CA LEU A 65 -3.27 5.66 -0.45
C LEU A 65 -4.07 6.66 -1.31
N GLY A 66 -5.09 7.33 -0.79
CA GLY A 66 -5.94 8.24 -1.55
C GLY A 66 -6.72 7.55 -2.66
N LEU A 67 -7.08 6.28 -2.46
CA LEU A 67 -7.86 5.47 -3.41
C LEU A 67 -9.30 5.42 -2.93
N ASP A 68 -10.06 6.46 -3.26
CA ASP A 68 -11.49 6.51 -2.97
C ASP A 68 -12.29 5.54 -3.85
N TRP A 69 -13.50 5.22 -3.42
CA TRP A 69 -14.43 4.38 -4.17
C TRP A 69 -15.81 5.04 -4.24
N ASP A 70 -16.55 4.66 -5.26
CA ASP A 70 -17.87 5.18 -5.56
C ASP A 70 -18.96 4.35 -4.85
N GLY A 71 -19.85 5.02 -4.12
CA GLY A 71 -20.95 4.39 -3.39
C GLY A 71 -20.52 3.71 -2.08
N ASP A 72 -21.44 2.91 -1.52
CA ASP A 72 -21.21 2.23 -0.25
C ASP A 72 -20.34 0.98 -0.39
N VAL A 73 -19.67 0.62 0.69
CA VAL A 73 -18.93 -0.65 0.79
C VAL A 73 -19.93 -1.81 0.77
N VAL A 74 -19.75 -2.73 -0.17
CA VAL A 74 -20.58 -3.94 -0.26
C VAL A 74 -19.95 -5.07 0.55
N TYR A 75 -20.70 -5.66 1.46
CA TYR A 75 -20.29 -6.83 2.23
C TYR A 75 -20.90 -8.09 1.62
N GLN A 76 -20.05 -9.02 1.17
CA GLN A 76 -20.47 -10.19 0.41
C GLN A 76 -21.31 -11.16 1.26
N PHE A 77 -21.01 -11.30 2.55
CA PHE A 77 -21.77 -12.17 3.45
C PHE A 77 -23.24 -11.76 3.56
N ALA A 78 -23.53 -10.46 3.63
CA ALA A 78 -24.90 -9.93 3.69
C ALA A 78 -25.72 -10.28 2.42
N ARG A 79 -25.06 -10.66 1.33
CA ARG A 79 -25.66 -11.01 0.04
C ARG A 79 -25.83 -12.51 -0.17
N ALA A 80 -25.50 -13.34 0.82
CA ALA A 80 -25.68 -14.80 0.75
C ALA A 80 -27.09 -15.26 0.32
N PRO A 81 -28.21 -14.62 0.73
CA PRO A 81 -29.54 -14.98 0.23
C PRO A 81 -29.67 -14.81 -1.29
N ARG A 82 -29.12 -13.73 -1.85
CA ARG A 82 -29.13 -13.47 -3.30
C ARG A 82 -28.27 -14.49 -4.05
N HIS A 83 -27.11 -14.86 -3.50
CA HIS A 83 -26.28 -15.91 -4.11
C HIS A 83 -27.02 -17.26 -4.14
N ARG A 84 -27.70 -17.62 -3.04
CA ARG A 84 -28.52 -18.83 -2.98
C ARG A 84 -29.64 -18.83 -4.01
N GLU A 85 -30.39 -17.74 -4.10
CA GLU A 85 -31.46 -17.55 -5.09
C GLU A 85 -30.96 -17.86 -6.51
N VAL A 86 -29.78 -17.34 -6.87
CA VAL A 86 -29.19 -17.57 -8.19
C VAL A 86 -28.76 -19.04 -8.40
N ALA A 87 -28.17 -19.68 -7.39
CA ALA A 87 -27.81 -21.10 -7.47
C ALA A 87 -29.04 -22.01 -7.63
N GLU A 88 -30.11 -21.72 -6.90
CA GLU A 88 -31.39 -22.44 -6.99
C GLU A 88 -32.09 -22.18 -8.33
N GLY A 89 -31.95 -20.96 -8.89
CA GLY A 89 -32.39 -20.65 -10.25
C GLY A 89 -31.67 -21.47 -11.32
N LEU A 90 -30.34 -21.62 -11.22
CA LEU A 90 -29.57 -22.50 -12.11
C LEU A 90 -30.01 -23.96 -12.00
N LEU A 91 -30.30 -24.42 -10.79
CA LEU A 91 -30.80 -25.77 -10.53
C LEU A 91 -32.17 -25.98 -11.19
N ALA A 92 -33.10 -25.05 -11.00
CA ALA A 92 -34.43 -25.10 -11.62
C ALA A 92 -34.36 -25.08 -13.16
N ALA A 93 -33.38 -24.36 -13.72
CA ALA A 93 -33.13 -24.30 -15.16
C ALA A 93 -32.37 -25.52 -15.72
N GLY A 94 -32.04 -26.53 -14.90
CA GLY A 94 -31.26 -27.70 -15.30
C GLY A 94 -29.79 -27.40 -15.62
N ARG A 95 -29.30 -26.19 -15.30
CA ARG A 95 -27.92 -25.73 -15.47
C ARG A 95 -27.05 -25.99 -14.25
N ALA A 96 -27.63 -26.51 -13.18
CA ALA A 96 -26.96 -27.05 -12.01
C ALA A 96 -27.66 -28.34 -11.55
N TYR A 97 -27.05 -29.07 -10.62
CA TYR A 97 -27.60 -30.31 -10.07
C TYR A 97 -27.17 -30.55 -8.63
N TYR A 98 -27.93 -31.38 -7.91
CA TYR A 98 -27.57 -31.82 -6.57
C TYR A 98 -26.48 -32.89 -6.60
N CYS A 99 -25.48 -32.74 -5.74
CA CYS A 99 -24.41 -33.71 -5.57
C CYS A 99 -24.36 -34.17 -4.12
N TYR A 100 -24.33 -35.49 -3.92
CA TYR A 100 -24.30 -36.14 -2.62
C TYR A 100 -22.96 -36.84 -2.35
N ALA A 101 -21.92 -36.52 -3.13
CA ALA A 101 -20.61 -37.12 -2.96
C ALA A 101 -20.04 -36.76 -1.57
N SER A 102 -19.64 -37.77 -0.81
CA SER A 102 -19.11 -37.58 0.54
C SER A 102 -17.70 -36.98 0.52
N PRO A 103 -17.25 -36.35 1.62
CA PRO A 103 -15.86 -35.91 1.75
C PRO A 103 -14.84 -37.03 1.51
N GLU A 104 -15.14 -38.26 1.95
CA GLU A 104 -14.30 -39.45 1.77
C GLU A 104 -14.20 -39.85 0.30
N GLU A 105 -15.34 -39.89 -0.42
CA GLU A 105 -15.35 -40.14 -1.86
C GLU A 105 -14.53 -39.09 -2.61
N LEU A 106 -14.69 -37.81 -2.25
CA LEU A 106 -13.93 -36.71 -2.83
C LEU A 106 -12.43 -36.80 -2.52
N ALA A 107 -12.05 -37.30 -1.34
CA ALA A 107 -10.66 -37.53 -0.98
C ALA A 107 -10.06 -38.68 -1.80
N GLU A 108 -10.77 -39.81 -1.91
CA GLU A 108 -10.36 -40.95 -2.72
C GLU A 108 -10.16 -40.57 -4.19
N MET A 109 -11.09 -39.77 -4.75
CA MET A 109 -10.97 -39.24 -6.11
C MET A 109 -9.69 -38.42 -6.32
N ARG A 110 -9.30 -37.61 -5.32
CA ARG A 110 -8.07 -36.80 -5.36
C ARG A 110 -6.84 -37.68 -5.29
N GLU A 111 -6.82 -38.69 -4.43
CA GLU A 111 -5.67 -39.60 -4.31
C GLU A 111 -5.51 -40.48 -5.55
N SER A 112 -6.60 -41.01 -6.13
CA SER A 112 -6.57 -41.70 -7.43
C SER A 112 -6.01 -40.78 -8.52
N ALA A 113 -6.47 -39.52 -8.57
CA ALA A 113 -6.00 -38.56 -9.56
C ALA A 113 -4.49 -38.32 -9.47
N ARG A 114 -3.97 -38.13 -8.26
CA ARG A 114 -2.54 -37.96 -7.99
C ARG A 114 -1.73 -39.19 -8.39
N ARG A 115 -2.20 -40.39 -8.01
CA ARG A 115 -1.53 -41.66 -8.32
C ARG A 115 -1.44 -41.91 -9.82
N GLU A 116 -2.44 -41.46 -10.58
CA GLU A 116 -2.53 -41.62 -12.03
C GLU A 116 -1.89 -40.44 -12.80
N GLY A 117 -1.41 -39.40 -12.10
CA GLY A 117 -0.85 -38.20 -12.73
C GLY A 117 -1.86 -37.37 -13.52
N ARG A 118 -3.17 -37.55 -13.28
CA ARG A 118 -4.25 -36.80 -13.95
C ARG A 118 -4.62 -35.54 -13.14
N PRO A 119 -5.17 -34.50 -13.79
CA PRO A 119 -5.71 -33.33 -13.09
C PRO A 119 -6.73 -33.73 -12.01
N ILE A 120 -6.63 -33.08 -10.84
CA ILE A 120 -7.57 -33.26 -9.74
C ILE A 120 -8.88 -32.54 -10.10
N ARG A 121 -9.93 -33.32 -10.33
CA ARG A 121 -11.26 -32.83 -10.69
C ARG A 121 -12.36 -33.71 -10.09
N TYR A 122 -13.53 -33.14 -9.90
CA TYR A 122 -14.73 -33.92 -9.68
C TYR A 122 -15.13 -34.68 -10.97
N ASP A 123 -15.56 -35.93 -10.84
CA ASP A 123 -15.82 -36.84 -11.97
C ASP A 123 -17.24 -36.73 -12.55
N GLY A 124 -18.09 -35.88 -11.96
CA GLY A 124 -19.47 -35.72 -12.41
C GLY A 124 -20.39 -36.87 -11.99
N ARG A 125 -20.03 -37.75 -11.05
CA ARG A 125 -20.81 -38.96 -10.73
C ARG A 125 -22.28 -38.75 -10.41
N TRP A 126 -22.66 -37.57 -9.90
CA TRP A 126 -24.06 -37.20 -9.57
C TRP A 126 -24.74 -36.34 -10.65
N ARG A 127 -24.08 -36.06 -11.77
CA ARG A 127 -24.55 -35.13 -12.81
C ARG A 127 -25.85 -35.59 -13.48
N ASP A 128 -25.92 -36.88 -13.81
CA ASP A 128 -27.02 -37.49 -14.56
C ASP A 128 -27.63 -38.70 -13.82
N ARG A 129 -27.37 -38.82 -12.51
CA ARG A 129 -27.96 -39.87 -11.67
C ARG A 129 -29.42 -39.58 -11.37
N ASP A 130 -30.17 -40.65 -11.16
CA ASP A 130 -31.56 -40.55 -10.74
C ASP A 130 -31.62 -39.96 -9.32
N PRO A 131 -32.42 -38.90 -9.06
CA PRO A 131 -32.58 -38.34 -7.73
C PRO A 131 -33.05 -39.34 -6.67
N SER A 132 -33.70 -40.44 -7.05
CA SER A 132 -34.11 -41.51 -6.12
C SER A 132 -32.94 -42.31 -5.55
N GLU A 133 -31.75 -42.24 -6.16
CA GLU A 133 -30.52 -42.81 -5.62
C GLU A 133 -29.89 -41.96 -4.49
N ALA A 134 -30.42 -40.76 -4.22
CA ALA A 134 -29.88 -39.88 -3.20
C ALA A 134 -29.88 -40.54 -1.80
N PRO A 135 -28.74 -40.56 -1.09
CA PRO A 135 -28.67 -41.17 0.24
C PRO A 135 -29.55 -40.40 1.23
N ALA A 136 -30.37 -41.14 1.98
CA ALA A 136 -31.29 -40.57 2.95
C ALA A 136 -30.55 -39.78 4.04
N GLY A 137 -31.05 -38.57 4.36
CA GLY A 137 -30.50 -37.71 5.40
C GLY A 137 -29.23 -36.94 5.04
N VAL A 138 -28.66 -37.15 3.84
CA VAL A 138 -27.49 -36.39 3.37
C VAL A 138 -27.94 -35.09 2.72
N LYS A 139 -27.46 -33.95 3.23
CA LYS A 139 -27.69 -32.64 2.60
C LYS A 139 -26.78 -32.49 1.38
N PRO A 140 -27.33 -32.28 0.17
CA PRO A 140 -26.51 -32.14 -1.03
C PRO A 140 -25.81 -30.79 -1.09
N VAL A 141 -24.78 -30.72 -1.93
CA VAL A 141 -24.29 -29.44 -2.47
C VAL A 141 -24.93 -29.19 -3.85
N ILE A 142 -24.97 -27.94 -4.30
CA ILE A 142 -25.36 -27.60 -5.69
C ILE A 142 -24.09 -27.41 -6.51
N ARG A 143 -23.96 -28.17 -7.60
CA ARG A 143 -22.85 -28.05 -8.57
C ARG A 143 -23.32 -27.49 -9.90
N LEU A 144 -22.46 -26.70 -10.54
CA LEU A 144 -22.66 -26.25 -11.92
C LEU A 144 -22.68 -27.46 -12.86
N ARG A 145 -23.59 -27.49 -13.83
CA ARG A 145 -23.53 -28.42 -14.97
C ARG A 145 -22.63 -27.79 -16.05
N ALA A 146 -21.32 -27.86 -15.87
CA ALA A 146 -20.35 -27.22 -16.76
C ALA A 146 -20.25 -27.97 -18.10
N PRO A 147 -19.94 -27.29 -19.23
CA PRO A 147 -19.63 -27.97 -20.48
C PRO A 147 -18.48 -28.98 -20.30
N THR A 148 -18.56 -30.14 -20.95
CA THR A 148 -17.54 -31.22 -20.85
C THR A 148 -16.65 -31.32 -22.08
N ASP A 149 -17.12 -30.78 -23.20
CA ASP A 149 -16.48 -30.76 -24.51
C ASP A 149 -16.27 -29.32 -25.00
N GLY A 150 -15.43 -29.15 -26.02
CA GLY A 150 -15.03 -27.84 -26.51
C GLY A 150 -14.05 -27.11 -25.58
N GLU A 151 -14.03 -25.78 -25.70
CA GLU A 151 -13.11 -24.91 -24.97
C GLU A 151 -13.82 -23.74 -24.29
N THR A 152 -13.24 -23.27 -23.18
CA THR A 152 -13.54 -21.98 -22.57
C THR A 152 -12.40 -21.02 -22.88
N VAL A 153 -12.74 -19.91 -23.50
CA VAL A 153 -11.78 -18.86 -23.90
C VAL A 153 -11.98 -17.64 -23.00
N VAL A 154 -10.88 -17.11 -22.47
CA VAL A 154 -10.83 -15.80 -21.82
C VAL A 154 -10.00 -14.89 -22.70
N GLU A 155 -10.65 -13.87 -23.28
CA GLU A 155 -9.98 -12.78 -23.99
C GLU A 155 -9.48 -11.76 -22.95
N ASP A 156 -8.29 -12.00 -22.39
CA ASP A 156 -7.74 -11.16 -21.34
C ASP A 156 -7.01 -9.94 -21.91
N ALA A 157 -7.30 -8.75 -21.37
CA ALA A 157 -6.71 -7.52 -21.86
C ALA A 157 -5.19 -7.41 -21.61
N VAL A 158 -4.63 -8.20 -20.68
CA VAL A 158 -3.19 -8.22 -20.33
C VAL A 158 -2.53 -9.50 -20.83
N GLN A 159 -3.07 -10.66 -20.47
CA GLN A 159 -2.53 -11.98 -20.79
C GLN A 159 -2.81 -12.41 -22.24
N GLY A 160 -3.74 -11.74 -22.93
CA GLY A 160 -4.19 -12.08 -24.26
C GLY A 160 -5.20 -13.24 -24.25
N ARG A 161 -5.35 -13.91 -25.40
CA ARG A 161 -6.25 -15.03 -25.55
C ARG A 161 -5.74 -16.26 -24.80
N VAL A 162 -6.44 -16.67 -23.75
CA VAL A 162 -6.12 -17.87 -22.95
C VAL A 162 -7.24 -18.90 -23.10
N VAL A 163 -6.87 -20.15 -23.33
CA VAL A 163 -7.81 -21.23 -23.66
C VAL A 163 -7.66 -22.38 -22.68
N TRP A 164 -8.79 -22.85 -22.14
CA TRP A 164 -8.88 -24.08 -21.38
C TRP A 164 -9.78 -25.06 -22.10
N GLN A 165 -9.36 -26.30 -22.20
CA GLN A 165 -10.24 -27.37 -22.67
C GLN A 165 -11.28 -27.64 -21.58
N ASN A 166 -12.55 -27.71 -21.95
CA ASN A 166 -13.65 -27.89 -20.98
C ASN A 166 -13.54 -29.21 -20.21
N LYS A 167 -12.95 -30.24 -20.84
CA LYS A 167 -12.61 -31.49 -20.17
C LYS A 167 -11.68 -31.30 -18.97
N ASP A 168 -10.84 -30.27 -18.95
CA ASP A 168 -9.88 -30.00 -17.87
C ASP A 168 -10.47 -29.10 -16.77
N LEU A 169 -11.70 -28.62 -16.98
CA LEU A 169 -12.53 -27.94 -15.99
C LEU A 169 -13.54 -28.93 -15.40
N ASP A 170 -14.12 -28.61 -14.24
CA ASP A 170 -14.99 -29.51 -13.51
C ASP A 170 -16.28 -28.83 -13.04
N ASP A 171 -17.26 -29.66 -12.69
CA ASP A 171 -18.55 -29.23 -12.15
C ASP A 171 -18.35 -28.67 -10.72
N LEU A 172 -17.96 -27.40 -10.65
CA LEU A 172 -17.65 -26.71 -9.41
C LEU A 172 -18.87 -26.57 -8.50
N VAL A 173 -18.63 -26.58 -7.19
CA VAL A 173 -19.67 -26.32 -6.20
C VAL A 173 -20.04 -24.84 -6.24
N LEU A 174 -21.33 -24.55 -6.41
CA LEU A 174 -21.93 -23.21 -6.35
C LEU A 174 -22.42 -22.90 -4.94
N LEU A 175 -23.10 -23.86 -4.31
CA LEU A 175 -23.69 -23.74 -2.98
C LEU A 175 -23.30 -24.96 -2.14
N ARG A 176 -22.78 -24.72 -0.94
CA ARG A 176 -22.44 -25.77 0.03
C ARG A 176 -23.70 -26.36 0.68
N SER A 177 -23.56 -27.47 1.41
CA SER A 177 -24.67 -28.20 2.02
C SER A 177 -25.31 -27.49 3.23
N ASP A 178 -24.58 -26.55 3.83
CA ASP A 178 -25.09 -25.57 4.80
C ASP A 178 -25.82 -24.39 4.12
N GLY A 179 -25.82 -24.35 2.78
CA GLY A 179 -26.39 -23.30 1.96
C GLY A 179 -25.55 -22.03 1.88
N THR A 180 -24.27 -22.09 2.26
CA THR A 180 -23.30 -21.00 2.09
C THR A 180 -22.78 -20.98 0.65
N PRO A 181 -22.77 -19.83 -0.05
CA PRO A 181 -22.24 -19.73 -1.41
C PRO A 181 -20.72 -19.91 -1.46
N THR A 182 -20.21 -20.46 -2.56
CA THR A 182 -18.76 -20.48 -2.81
C THR A 182 -18.30 -19.16 -3.39
N TYR A 183 -17.00 -18.88 -3.27
CA TYR A 183 -16.36 -17.72 -3.91
C TYR A 183 -16.70 -17.63 -5.40
N MET A 184 -16.68 -18.77 -6.10
CA MET A 184 -16.91 -18.83 -7.55
C MET A 184 -18.29 -18.33 -7.96
N LEU A 185 -19.33 -18.64 -7.17
CA LEU A 185 -20.68 -18.13 -7.39
C LEU A 185 -20.81 -16.67 -6.93
N ALA A 186 -20.40 -16.38 -5.70
CA ALA A 186 -20.64 -15.08 -5.07
C ALA A 186 -20.01 -13.93 -5.88
N VAL A 187 -18.77 -14.11 -6.35
CA VAL A 187 -18.08 -13.09 -7.15
C VAL A 187 -18.78 -12.79 -8.49
N VAL A 188 -19.35 -13.80 -9.15
CA VAL A 188 -20.07 -13.64 -10.43
C VAL A 188 -21.41 -12.94 -10.22
N VAL A 189 -22.16 -13.36 -9.20
CA VAL A 189 -23.44 -12.73 -8.86
C VAL A 189 -23.24 -11.27 -8.46
N ASP A 190 -22.23 -10.98 -7.64
CA ASP A 190 -21.96 -9.62 -7.20
C ASP A 190 -21.41 -8.75 -8.33
N ASP A 191 -20.49 -9.24 -9.15
CA ASP A 191 -19.97 -8.48 -10.29
C ASP A 191 -21.11 -8.15 -11.28
N HIS A 192 -22.03 -9.10 -11.55
CA HIS A 192 -23.22 -8.84 -12.37
C HIS A 192 -24.18 -7.82 -11.74
N ASP A 193 -24.61 -8.05 -10.50
CA ASP A 193 -25.60 -7.18 -9.83
C ASP A 193 -25.05 -5.77 -9.56
N MET A 194 -23.73 -5.62 -9.39
CA MET A 194 -23.05 -4.32 -9.25
C MET A 194 -22.78 -3.63 -10.60
N GLY A 195 -23.07 -4.30 -11.73
CA GLY A 195 -22.82 -3.79 -13.07
C GLY A 195 -21.33 -3.63 -13.39
N VAL A 196 -20.47 -4.49 -12.81
CA VAL A 196 -19.03 -4.50 -13.10
C VAL A 196 -18.81 -4.82 -14.58
N THR A 197 -18.07 -3.95 -15.24
CA THR A 197 -17.74 -4.08 -16.67
C THR A 197 -16.32 -4.57 -16.89
N HIS A 198 -15.41 -4.33 -15.94
CA HIS A 198 -14.00 -4.65 -16.01
C HIS A 198 -13.53 -5.27 -14.69
N VAL A 199 -13.04 -6.50 -14.75
CA VAL A 199 -12.45 -7.23 -13.63
C VAL A 199 -10.94 -7.18 -13.77
N ILE A 200 -10.29 -6.34 -12.95
CA ILE A 200 -8.83 -6.20 -12.92
C ILE A 200 -8.31 -6.81 -11.61
N ARG A 201 -7.53 -7.89 -11.69
CA ARG A 201 -7.03 -8.65 -10.52
C ARG A 201 -5.74 -9.42 -10.82
N GLY A 202 -5.10 -10.00 -9.81
CA GLY A 202 -3.88 -10.80 -9.98
C GLY A 202 -4.06 -12.03 -10.88
N ASP A 203 -3.02 -12.39 -11.63
CA ASP A 203 -2.98 -13.54 -12.54
C ASP A 203 -3.01 -14.91 -11.86
N ASP A 204 -2.84 -14.98 -10.54
CA ASP A 204 -3.16 -16.16 -9.75
C ASP A 204 -4.64 -16.54 -9.76
N HIS A 205 -5.51 -15.64 -10.24
CA HIS A 205 -6.93 -15.90 -10.47
C HIS A 205 -7.29 -16.18 -11.93
N LEU A 206 -6.32 -16.34 -12.83
CA LEU A 206 -6.58 -16.55 -14.26
C LEU A 206 -7.36 -17.85 -14.54
N THR A 207 -7.04 -18.95 -13.86
CA THR A 207 -7.82 -20.19 -13.95
C THR A 207 -9.25 -20.02 -13.40
N ASN A 208 -9.43 -19.16 -12.39
CA ASN A 208 -10.77 -18.86 -11.86
C ASN A 208 -11.60 -18.06 -12.87
N ALA A 209 -10.98 -17.24 -13.72
CA ALA A 209 -11.70 -16.53 -14.78
C ALA A 209 -12.37 -17.49 -15.76
N ALA A 210 -11.69 -18.54 -16.20
CA ALA A 210 -12.30 -19.56 -17.07
C ALA A 210 -13.54 -20.20 -16.41
N ARG A 211 -13.43 -20.57 -15.15
CA ARG A 211 -14.55 -21.16 -14.39
C ARG A 211 -15.70 -20.15 -14.16
N GLN A 212 -15.38 -18.88 -13.91
CA GLN A 212 -16.38 -17.81 -13.74
C GLN A 212 -17.10 -17.53 -15.06
N THR A 213 -16.41 -17.56 -16.20
CA THR A 213 -16.98 -17.44 -17.54
C THR A 213 -18.06 -18.51 -17.77
N GLN A 214 -17.84 -19.75 -17.35
CA GLN A 214 -18.86 -20.80 -17.45
C GLN A 214 -20.11 -20.51 -16.60
N ILE A 215 -19.96 -19.87 -15.44
CA ILE A 215 -21.10 -19.46 -14.60
C ILE A 215 -21.89 -18.33 -15.28
N TYR A 216 -21.21 -17.29 -15.77
CA TYR A 216 -21.83 -16.20 -16.55
C TYR A 216 -22.63 -16.76 -17.74
N GLN A 217 -22.03 -17.66 -18.52
CA GLN A 217 -22.67 -18.30 -19.67
C GLN A 217 -23.87 -19.15 -19.27
N ALA A 218 -23.78 -19.93 -18.18
CA ALA A 218 -24.89 -20.74 -17.68
C ALA A 218 -26.08 -19.88 -17.21
N LEU A 219 -25.82 -18.67 -16.72
CA LEU A 219 -26.81 -17.67 -16.32
C LEU A 219 -27.34 -16.84 -17.51
N GLY A 220 -26.74 -16.96 -18.70
CA GLY A 220 -27.05 -16.11 -19.85
C GLY A 220 -26.63 -14.65 -19.65
N TRP A 221 -25.67 -14.39 -18.76
CA TRP A 221 -25.17 -13.06 -18.45
C TRP A 221 -23.94 -12.71 -19.29
N THR A 222 -23.74 -11.42 -19.54
CA THR A 222 -22.54 -10.92 -20.24
C THR A 222 -21.30 -11.06 -19.36
N VAL A 223 -20.24 -11.64 -19.91
CA VAL A 223 -18.94 -11.75 -19.23
C VAL A 223 -18.27 -10.37 -19.25
N PRO A 224 -17.84 -9.82 -18.11
CA PRO A 224 -17.09 -8.56 -18.08
C PRO A 224 -15.73 -8.72 -18.75
N ASN A 225 -15.14 -7.61 -19.20
CA ASN A 225 -13.75 -7.62 -19.64
C ASN A 225 -12.86 -8.06 -18.48
N MET A 226 -11.94 -8.99 -18.71
CA MET A 226 -11.04 -9.50 -17.69
C MET A 226 -9.61 -9.06 -17.95
N SER A 227 -8.88 -8.78 -16.89
CA SER A 227 -7.50 -8.32 -16.96
C SER A 227 -6.71 -8.87 -15.78
N HIS A 228 -5.78 -9.75 -16.08
CA HIS A 228 -5.00 -10.46 -15.07
C HIS A 228 -3.58 -9.91 -14.98
N ILE A 229 -3.31 -9.15 -13.91
CA ILE A 229 -2.04 -8.43 -13.72
C ILE A 229 -0.97 -9.35 -13.08
N PRO A 230 0.29 -9.34 -13.57
CA PRO A 230 1.34 -10.19 -13.03
C PRO A 230 1.67 -9.88 -11.58
N LEU A 231 1.92 -10.88 -10.76
CA LEU A 231 2.24 -10.71 -9.35
C LEU A 231 3.54 -9.91 -9.10
N ILE A 232 3.62 -9.35 -7.89
CA ILE A 232 4.85 -8.70 -7.40
C ILE A 232 5.75 -9.78 -6.80
N HIS A 233 7.01 -9.78 -7.22
CA HIS A 233 8.05 -10.64 -6.69
C HIS A 233 8.95 -9.84 -5.73
N GLY A 234 9.46 -10.51 -4.71
CA GLY A 234 10.43 -9.96 -3.78
C GLY A 234 11.81 -9.79 -4.41
N PRO A 235 12.76 -9.19 -3.69
CA PRO A 235 14.14 -9.05 -4.15
C PRO A 235 14.82 -10.40 -4.44
N ASP A 236 14.36 -11.49 -3.85
CA ASP A 236 14.84 -12.86 -4.10
C ASP A 236 14.25 -13.51 -5.37
N GLY A 237 13.32 -12.82 -6.05
CA GLY A 237 12.60 -13.33 -7.22
C GLY A 237 11.43 -14.25 -6.89
N ALA A 238 11.18 -14.55 -5.60
CA ALA A 238 10.02 -15.32 -5.16
C ALA A 238 8.76 -14.44 -5.09
N LYS A 239 7.57 -15.05 -5.07
CA LYS A 239 6.31 -14.31 -4.88
C LYS A 239 6.36 -13.55 -3.56
N LEU A 240 6.19 -12.23 -3.61
CA LEU A 240 6.10 -11.41 -2.40
C LEU A 240 4.83 -11.81 -1.65
N SER A 241 4.99 -12.50 -0.53
CA SER A 241 3.90 -13.10 0.24
C SER A 241 3.96 -12.70 1.70
N LYS A 242 2.83 -12.80 2.41
CA LYS A 242 2.74 -12.49 3.86
C LYS A 242 3.78 -13.24 4.71
N ARG A 243 4.24 -14.42 4.26
CA ARG A 243 5.27 -15.23 4.94
C ARG A 243 6.71 -14.88 4.54
N HIS A 244 6.90 -14.16 3.44
CA HIS A 244 8.20 -13.79 2.87
C HIS A 244 8.38 -12.25 2.86
N GLY A 245 7.94 -11.56 3.91
CA GLY A 245 8.20 -10.14 4.09
C GLY A 245 7.29 -9.17 3.33
N ALA A 246 6.13 -9.62 2.82
CA ALA A 246 5.12 -8.67 2.31
C ALA A 246 4.56 -7.82 3.47
N LEU A 247 4.93 -6.54 3.47
CA LEU A 247 4.41 -5.55 4.39
C LEU A 247 3.02 -5.09 3.96
N GLY A 248 2.20 -4.73 4.95
CA GLY A 248 0.97 -3.99 4.71
C GLY A 248 1.27 -2.54 4.31
N VAL A 249 0.31 -1.91 3.65
CA VAL A 249 0.39 -0.50 3.24
C VAL A 249 0.65 0.42 4.45
N ASP A 250 0.06 0.10 5.60
CA ASP A 250 0.27 0.74 6.90
C ASP A 250 1.74 0.73 7.34
N ALA A 251 2.47 -0.36 7.12
CA ALA A 251 3.88 -0.41 7.46
C ALA A 251 4.74 0.53 6.59
N TYR A 252 4.38 0.78 5.33
CA TYR A 252 5.07 1.78 4.50
C TYR A 252 4.77 3.22 5.00
N ARG A 253 3.56 3.49 5.47
CA ARG A 253 3.24 4.73 6.17
C ARG A 253 4.14 4.91 7.40
N ASP A 254 4.25 3.87 8.23
CA ASP A 254 5.06 3.89 9.46
C ASP A 254 6.57 3.99 9.19
N LEU A 255 7.03 3.51 8.04
CA LEU A 255 8.41 3.72 7.56
C LEU A 255 8.65 5.14 7.00
N GLY A 256 7.62 5.99 6.99
CA GLY A 256 7.72 7.38 6.57
C GLY A 256 7.70 7.58 5.05
N TYR A 257 7.09 6.66 4.29
CA TYR A 257 6.82 6.90 2.88
C TYR A 257 5.62 7.82 2.70
N LEU A 258 5.62 8.63 1.63
CA LEU A 258 4.48 9.44 1.22
C LEU A 258 3.52 8.60 0.37
N PRO A 259 2.19 8.77 0.51
CA PRO A 259 1.22 7.97 -0.24
C PRO A 259 1.32 8.20 -1.75
N ALA A 260 1.63 9.43 -2.19
CA ALA A 260 1.86 9.74 -3.60
C ALA A 260 3.08 9.01 -4.18
N ALA A 261 4.17 8.93 -3.41
CA ALA A 261 5.36 8.18 -3.80
C ALA A 261 5.07 6.68 -3.90
N LEU A 262 4.30 6.13 -2.95
CA LEU A 262 3.93 4.72 -3.00
C LEU A 262 3.00 4.43 -4.19
N ARG A 263 2.00 5.28 -4.48
CA ARG A 263 1.17 5.15 -5.69
C ARG A 263 2.01 5.12 -6.96
N ASN A 264 2.91 6.09 -7.13
CA ASN A 264 3.80 6.14 -8.30
C ASN A 264 4.70 4.90 -8.38
N TYR A 265 5.23 4.44 -7.26
CA TYR A 265 6.04 3.24 -7.25
C TYR A 265 5.22 2.02 -7.71
N LEU A 266 4.01 1.86 -7.16
CA LEU A 266 3.13 0.74 -7.48
C LEU A 266 2.62 0.78 -8.92
N VAL A 267 2.33 1.95 -9.48
CA VAL A 267 1.94 2.02 -10.90
C VAL A 267 3.08 1.54 -11.80
N ARG A 268 4.33 1.86 -11.47
CA ARG A 268 5.49 1.39 -12.24
C ARG A 268 5.80 -0.10 -12.09
N LEU A 269 5.20 -0.79 -11.12
CA LEU A 269 5.32 -2.25 -10.97
C LEU A 269 4.40 -3.01 -11.93
N GLY A 270 4.77 -3.00 -13.21
CA GLY A 270 4.10 -3.76 -14.26
C GLY A 270 3.42 -2.91 -15.33
N TRP A 271 3.42 -1.58 -15.21
CA TRP A 271 2.92 -0.66 -16.25
C TRP A 271 4.01 0.37 -16.58
N SER A 272 4.17 0.72 -17.87
CA SER A 272 5.15 1.70 -18.34
C SER A 272 4.57 2.74 -19.30
N HIS A 273 5.18 3.93 -19.32
CA HIS A 273 4.80 5.03 -20.19
C HIS A 273 6.05 5.73 -20.74
N GLY A 274 6.57 5.21 -21.84
CA GLY A 274 7.89 5.61 -22.35
C GLY A 274 8.96 5.48 -21.26
N ASP A 275 9.76 6.53 -21.12
CA ASP A 275 10.87 6.60 -20.14
C ASP A 275 10.48 7.35 -18.84
N GLN A 276 9.21 7.76 -18.68
CA GLN A 276 8.78 8.51 -17.50
C GLN A 276 8.73 7.57 -16.27
N GLU A 277 9.38 8.00 -15.18
CA GLU A 277 9.43 7.26 -13.91
C GLU A 277 8.67 7.95 -12.77
N ILE A 278 8.48 9.27 -12.87
CA ILE A 278 7.87 10.10 -11.85
C ILE A 278 6.55 10.66 -12.40
N PHE A 279 5.45 10.47 -11.67
CA PHE A 279 4.10 10.84 -12.09
C PHE A 279 3.31 11.45 -10.93
N SER A 280 2.81 12.66 -11.13
CA SER A 280 1.69 13.18 -10.34
C SER A 280 0.48 12.24 -10.42
N THR A 281 -0.47 12.41 -9.49
CA THR A 281 -1.69 11.57 -9.48
C THR A 281 -2.54 11.83 -10.72
N GLU A 282 -2.56 13.08 -11.18
CA GLU A 282 -3.24 13.55 -12.37
C GLU A 282 -2.63 12.96 -13.64
N GLU A 283 -1.29 12.91 -13.74
CA GLU A 283 -0.60 12.25 -14.85
C GLU A 283 -0.87 10.74 -14.87
N MET A 284 -0.85 10.07 -13.71
CA MET A 284 -1.22 8.66 -13.63
C MET A 284 -2.65 8.43 -14.15
N ILE A 285 -3.62 9.25 -13.72
CA ILE A 285 -5.00 9.15 -14.18
C ILE A 285 -5.09 9.37 -15.69
N ALA A 286 -4.44 10.40 -16.24
CA ALA A 286 -4.52 10.71 -17.67
C ALA A 286 -3.91 9.60 -18.54
N ALA A 287 -2.79 9.01 -18.10
CA ALA A 287 -1.99 8.10 -18.91
C ALA A 287 -2.39 6.62 -18.80
N PHE A 288 -2.93 6.16 -17.66
CA PHE A 288 -3.03 4.74 -17.34
C PHE A 288 -3.98 3.94 -18.26
N ASP A 289 -3.47 2.96 -18.98
CA ASP A 289 -4.26 1.99 -19.77
C ASP A 289 -3.81 0.56 -19.48
N LEU A 290 -4.75 -0.39 -19.54
CA LEU A 290 -4.47 -1.82 -19.43
C LEU A 290 -3.54 -2.32 -20.55
N ALA A 291 -3.62 -1.72 -21.74
CA ALA A 291 -2.77 -2.09 -22.88
C ALA A 291 -1.26 -1.91 -22.63
N GLN A 292 -0.90 -1.06 -21.66
CA GLN A 292 0.49 -0.77 -21.29
C GLN A 292 0.97 -1.62 -20.09
N VAL A 293 0.12 -2.51 -19.58
CA VAL A 293 0.49 -3.44 -18.52
C VAL A 293 1.26 -4.62 -19.13
N GLY A 294 2.52 -4.78 -18.72
CA GLY A 294 3.37 -5.89 -19.13
C GLY A 294 2.95 -7.22 -18.49
N ARG A 295 3.39 -8.33 -19.08
CA ARG A 295 3.10 -9.71 -18.60
C ARG A 295 4.17 -10.27 -17.65
N SER A 296 5.34 -9.64 -17.58
CA SER A 296 6.43 -10.10 -16.73
C SER A 296 6.18 -9.74 -15.26
N PRO A 297 6.57 -10.61 -14.30
CA PRO A 297 6.51 -10.26 -12.89
C PRO A 297 7.32 -9.00 -12.57
N ALA A 298 6.78 -8.14 -11.72
CA ALA A 298 7.46 -6.94 -11.28
C ALA A 298 8.25 -7.22 -9.99
N ARG A 299 9.55 -6.89 -9.97
CA ARG A 299 10.41 -7.05 -8.79
C ARG A 299 10.34 -5.82 -7.90
N PHE A 300 10.11 -6.03 -6.61
CA PHE A 300 10.16 -4.98 -5.60
C PHE A 300 11.61 -4.60 -5.27
N ASP A 301 11.87 -3.30 -5.19
CA ASP A 301 13.16 -2.65 -5.00
C ASP A 301 12.98 -1.46 -4.05
N PHE A 302 13.47 -1.62 -2.82
CA PHE A 302 13.41 -0.59 -1.78
C PHE A 302 14.27 0.63 -2.11
N ALA A 303 15.43 0.46 -2.75
CA ALA A 303 16.30 1.59 -3.07
C ALA A 303 15.64 2.51 -4.11
N LYS A 304 14.94 1.93 -5.09
CA LYS A 304 14.14 2.69 -6.06
C LYS A 304 12.98 3.42 -5.37
N LEU A 305 12.25 2.76 -4.47
CA LEU A 305 11.16 3.37 -3.70
C LEU A 305 11.66 4.52 -2.81
N GLU A 306 12.76 4.35 -2.09
CA GLU A 306 13.36 5.40 -1.25
C GLU A 306 13.82 6.61 -2.07
N ASN A 307 14.46 6.37 -3.22
CA ASN A 307 14.88 7.45 -4.10
C ASN A 307 13.67 8.25 -4.61
N LEU A 308 12.64 7.54 -5.05
CA LEU A 308 11.38 8.14 -5.49
C LEU A 308 10.73 8.93 -4.37
N ASN A 309 10.64 8.37 -3.16
CA ASN A 309 10.05 9.05 -2.01
C ASN A 309 10.81 10.33 -1.64
N GLY A 310 12.14 10.32 -1.70
CA GLY A 310 12.94 11.53 -1.52
C GLY A 310 12.62 12.61 -2.56
N HIS A 311 12.31 12.24 -3.81
CA HIS A 311 11.82 13.21 -4.80
C HIS A 311 10.49 13.83 -4.37
N TYR A 312 9.52 13.01 -3.95
CA TYR A 312 8.23 13.51 -3.46
C TYR A 312 8.35 14.36 -2.19
N ILE A 313 9.25 14.02 -1.28
CA ILE A 313 9.52 14.82 -0.09
C ILE A 313 10.02 16.21 -0.50
N ARG A 314 11.01 16.31 -1.39
CA ARG A 314 11.54 17.60 -1.85
C ARG A 314 10.52 18.44 -2.59
N SER A 315 9.65 17.82 -3.40
CA SER A 315 8.65 18.54 -4.19
C SER A 315 7.37 18.89 -3.43
N SER A 316 7.16 18.32 -2.23
CA SER A 316 6.01 18.63 -1.39
C SER A 316 6.13 20.00 -0.73
N SER A 317 4.97 20.63 -0.49
CA SER A 317 4.87 21.83 0.36
C SER A 317 5.22 21.50 1.81
N ASP A 318 5.75 22.49 2.52
CA ASP A 318 6.25 22.30 3.88
C ASP A 318 5.12 21.93 4.86
N GLU A 319 3.95 22.55 4.71
CA GLU A 319 2.75 22.26 5.51
C GLU A 319 2.26 20.83 5.31
N ALA A 320 2.33 20.32 4.07
CA ALA A 320 1.92 18.96 3.75
C ALA A 320 2.88 17.93 4.36
N LEU A 321 4.18 18.22 4.41
CA LEU A 321 5.15 17.36 5.09
C LEU A 321 4.94 17.35 6.59
N VAL A 322 4.62 18.49 7.21
CA VAL A 322 4.29 18.53 8.63
C VAL A 322 3.00 17.74 8.93
N ALA A 323 1.96 17.89 8.11
CA ALA A 323 0.75 17.08 8.25
C ALA A 323 1.04 15.57 8.08
N ALA A 324 1.94 15.21 7.16
CA ALA A 324 2.36 13.83 6.96
C ALA A 324 3.17 13.29 8.15
N ILE A 325 4.00 14.12 8.79
CA ILE A 325 4.68 13.79 10.05
C ILE A 325 3.63 13.53 11.14
N GLU A 326 2.65 14.42 11.31
CA GLU A 326 1.57 14.26 12.31
C GLU A 326 0.81 12.95 12.10
N ALA A 327 0.60 12.52 10.85
CA ALA A 327 -0.07 11.27 10.53
C ALA A 327 0.69 10.00 10.98
N ILE A 328 2.01 10.06 11.18
CA ILE A 328 2.81 8.91 11.66
C ILE A 328 3.09 8.97 13.17
N LEU A 329 2.80 10.07 13.86
CA LEU A 329 3.04 10.19 15.30
C LEU A 329 2.20 9.23 16.18
N PRO A 330 0.96 8.84 15.82
CA PRO A 330 0.22 7.86 16.64
C PRO A 330 0.95 6.52 16.80
N THR A 331 1.72 6.10 15.79
CA THR A 331 2.48 4.83 15.81
C THR A 331 3.96 5.03 16.16
N GLN A 332 4.57 6.13 15.71
CA GLN A 332 6.01 6.39 15.85
C GLN A 332 6.37 7.43 16.91
N GLY A 333 5.41 8.24 17.37
CA GLY A 333 5.66 9.43 18.19
C GLY A 333 6.40 9.15 19.50
N ALA A 334 6.14 8.00 20.14
CA ALA A 334 6.82 7.58 21.36
C ALA A 334 8.36 7.51 21.21
N ARG A 335 8.87 7.22 19.99
CA ARG A 335 10.30 7.23 19.68
C ARG A 335 10.96 8.59 19.90
N TRP A 336 10.20 9.67 19.67
CA TRP A 336 10.69 11.04 19.72
C TRP A 336 10.13 11.83 20.92
N GLY A 337 9.26 11.22 21.73
CA GLY A 337 8.51 11.93 22.75
C GLY A 337 7.53 12.95 22.15
N LEU A 338 7.04 12.69 20.94
CA LEU A 338 6.08 13.54 20.22
C LEU A 338 4.70 12.88 20.19
N SER A 339 3.67 13.71 20.08
CA SER A 339 2.28 13.27 19.91
C SER A 339 1.58 14.11 18.85
N ALA A 340 0.52 13.57 18.25
CA ALA A 340 -0.32 14.29 17.29
C ALA A 340 -1.60 14.83 17.97
N PRO A 341 -2.07 16.04 17.61
CA PRO A 341 -1.36 17.03 16.78
C PRO A 341 -0.12 17.58 17.48
N LEU A 342 0.83 18.10 16.71
CA LEU A 342 1.99 18.79 17.28
C LEU A 342 1.53 20.06 18.02
N ASP A 343 2.25 20.42 19.09
CA ASP A 343 2.08 21.73 19.72
C ASP A 343 2.24 22.84 18.66
N PRO A 344 1.37 23.88 18.64
CA PRO A 344 1.40 24.91 17.60
C PRO A 344 2.77 25.57 17.41
N ALA A 345 3.49 25.88 18.49
CA ALA A 345 4.79 26.51 18.40
C ALA A 345 5.86 25.55 17.83
N LEU A 346 5.78 24.27 18.18
CA LEU A 346 6.64 23.25 17.57
C LEU A 346 6.29 23.02 16.09
N ARG A 347 4.99 23.03 15.75
CA ARG A 347 4.51 22.90 14.38
C ARG A 347 5.05 24.03 13.49
N ASP A 348 4.99 25.27 13.95
CA ASP A 348 5.53 26.43 13.23
C ASP A 348 7.05 26.33 13.04
N LYS A 349 7.78 25.83 14.05
CA LYS A 349 9.22 25.54 13.92
C LYS A 349 9.51 24.47 12.88
N PHE A 350 8.71 23.40 12.83
CA PHE A 350 8.84 22.37 11.80
C PHE A 350 8.64 22.95 10.40
N ILE A 351 7.62 23.78 10.19
CA ILE A 351 7.37 24.46 8.92
C ILE A 351 8.57 25.34 8.54
N ALA A 352 9.04 26.19 9.46
CA ALA A 352 10.17 27.09 9.21
C ALA A 352 11.49 26.34 8.91
N ALA A 353 11.71 25.17 9.52
CA ALA A 353 12.89 24.34 9.27
C ALA A 353 12.79 23.48 8.01
N MET A 354 11.58 23.23 7.49
CA MET A 354 11.32 22.23 6.46
C MET A 354 12.13 22.43 5.17
N PRO A 355 12.33 23.67 4.65
CA PRO A 355 13.15 23.88 3.46
C PRO A 355 14.56 23.29 3.59
N GLY A 356 15.19 23.40 4.77
CA GLY A 356 16.51 22.81 5.01
C GLY A 356 16.48 21.32 5.34
N LEU A 357 15.40 20.82 5.92
CA LEU A 357 15.24 19.41 6.30
C LEU A 357 14.99 18.51 5.08
N LYS A 358 14.14 18.94 4.14
CA LYS A 358 13.66 18.09 3.04
C LYS A 358 14.68 17.81 1.94
N GLU A 359 15.73 18.64 1.83
CA GLU A 359 16.76 18.50 0.80
C GLU A 359 17.46 17.14 0.78
N ARG A 360 17.64 16.53 1.96
CA ARG A 360 18.41 15.27 2.09
C ARG A 360 17.58 14.08 2.55
N ALA A 361 16.38 14.31 3.08
CA ALA A 361 15.55 13.24 3.60
C ALA A 361 14.92 12.41 2.48
N LYS A 362 14.92 11.10 2.68
CA LYS A 362 14.23 10.13 1.84
C LYS A 362 12.98 9.58 2.48
N THR A 363 12.79 9.77 3.78
CA THR A 363 11.59 9.34 4.53
C THR A 363 11.19 10.41 5.55
N LEU A 364 9.95 10.37 6.01
CA LEU A 364 9.48 11.21 7.11
C LEU A 364 10.21 10.90 8.42
N ILE A 365 10.65 9.65 8.61
CA ILE A 365 11.48 9.26 9.76
C ILE A 365 12.79 10.05 9.77
N GLU A 366 13.48 10.09 8.63
CA GLU A 366 14.72 10.86 8.48
C GLU A 366 14.50 12.38 8.68
N LEU A 367 13.34 12.92 8.26
CA LEU A 367 12.97 14.31 8.52
C LEU A 367 12.84 14.57 10.02
N VAL A 368 12.07 13.76 10.74
CA VAL A 368 11.84 13.94 12.19
C VAL A 368 13.12 13.73 13.00
N ASP A 369 13.95 12.76 12.61
CA ASP A 369 15.27 12.55 13.21
C ASP A 369 16.20 13.76 12.96
N SER A 370 16.21 14.30 11.75
CA SER A 370 17.01 15.49 11.40
C SER A 370 16.51 16.77 12.10
N ALA A 371 15.22 16.81 12.43
CA ALA A 371 14.57 17.88 13.17
C ALA A 371 14.72 17.75 14.70
N TYR A 372 15.47 16.76 15.21
CA TYR A 372 15.66 16.52 16.65
C TYR A 372 15.98 17.79 17.45
N TYR A 373 16.80 18.68 16.88
CA TYR A 373 17.19 19.92 17.53
C TYR A 373 16.01 20.85 17.87
N LEU A 374 14.85 20.71 17.23
CA LEU A 374 13.64 21.52 17.49
C LEU A 374 12.91 21.12 18.77
N TYR A 375 12.93 19.84 19.12
CA TYR A 375 12.16 19.27 20.24
C TYR A 375 13.03 18.60 21.31
N ALA A 376 14.35 18.61 21.14
CA ALA A 376 15.28 18.08 22.13
C ALA A 376 15.20 18.87 23.45
N PRO A 377 15.07 18.18 24.61
CA PRO A 377 15.12 18.85 25.90
C PRO A 377 16.53 19.35 26.20
N ARG A 378 16.63 20.39 27.03
CA ARG A 378 17.89 20.87 27.58
C ARG A 378 18.17 20.23 28.96
N PRO A 379 19.43 19.88 29.27
CA PRO A 379 20.62 19.99 28.42
C PRO A 379 20.60 18.97 27.26
N LEU A 380 21.18 19.36 26.11
CA LEU A 380 21.17 18.53 24.91
C LEU A 380 22.00 17.25 25.07
N ALA A 381 21.44 16.13 24.60
CA ALA A 381 22.16 14.87 24.47
C ALA A 381 23.11 14.90 23.27
N LEU A 382 24.42 14.93 23.54
CA LEU A 382 25.47 14.96 22.53
C LEU A 382 25.79 13.54 22.02
N ASP A 383 25.96 13.39 20.70
CA ASP A 383 26.59 12.18 20.15
C ASP A 383 28.13 12.22 20.33
N GLU A 384 28.80 11.09 20.06
CA GLU A 384 30.26 10.96 20.21
C GLU A 384 31.01 12.00 19.36
N LYS A 385 30.55 12.27 18.13
CA LYS A 385 31.20 13.23 17.23
C LYS A 385 31.00 14.66 17.71
N ALA A 386 29.81 15.03 18.18
CA ALA A 386 29.51 16.32 18.77
C ALA A 386 30.36 16.56 20.03
N THR A 387 30.46 15.54 20.88
CA THR A 387 31.33 15.57 22.07
C THR A 387 32.79 15.82 21.69
N GLY A 388 33.31 15.12 20.67
CA GLY A 388 34.66 15.33 20.16
C GLY A 388 34.87 16.73 19.56
N LEU A 389 33.90 17.24 18.79
CA LEU A 389 33.95 18.59 18.23
C LEU A 389 33.98 19.69 19.31
N LEU A 390 33.30 19.46 20.43
CA LEU A 390 33.28 20.38 21.57
C LEU A 390 34.54 20.28 22.42
N GLY A 391 35.06 19.07 22.64
CA GLY A 391 36.27 18.82 23.44
C GLY A 391 37.58 19.29 22.81
N ASN A 392 37.70 19.27 21.47
CA ASN A 392 38.94 19.62 20.75
C ASN A 392 39.13 21.14 20.57
N GLY A 393 39.10 21.89 21.68
CA GLY A 393 39.11 23.36 21.68
C GLY A 393 37.82 23.99 21.13
N GLY A 394 36.76 23.18 20.97
CA GLY A 394 35.47 23.66 20.48
C GLY A 394 34.83 24.64 21.46
N ARG A 395 34.82 24.31 22.76
CA ARG A 395 34.28 25.18 23.82
C ARG A 395 34.97 26.54 23.91
N GLU A 396 36.29 26.58 23.75
CA GLU A 396 37.04 27.86 23.71
C GLU A 396 36.60 28.73 22.52
N ARG A 397 36.41 28.13 21.34
CA ARG A 397 35.89 28.84 20.16
C ARG A 397 34.45 29.31 20.36
N LEU A 398 33.62 28.52 21.05
CA LEU A 398 32.26 28.94 21.42
C LEU A 398 32.30 30.12 22.39
N ALA A 399 33.16 30.09 23.40
CA ALA A 399 33.33 31.18 24.36
C ALA A 399 33.76 32.49 23.67
N GLY A 400 34.64 32.39 22.66
CA GLY A 400 35.03 33.55 21.84
C GLY A 400 33.92 34.05 20.90
N ALA A 401 33.13 33.15 20.31
CA ALA A 401 32.05 33.52 19.38
C ALA A 401 30.81 34.09 20.08
N LEU A 402 30.54 33.65 21.32
CA LEU A 402 29.30 33.95 22.04
C LEU A 402 29.05 35.47 22.21
N PRO A 403 30.01 36.32 22.61
CA PRO A 403 29.79 37.77 22.73
C PRO A 403 29.38 38.45 21.41
N HIS A 404 29.90 37.96 20.27
CA HIS A 404 29.53 38.47 18.95
C HIS A 404 28.10 38.11 18.57
N LEU A 405 27.57 36.99 19.06
CA LEU A 405 26.18 36.58 18.86
C LEU A 405 25.24 37.30 19.84
N GLU A 406 25.65 37.49 21.10
CA GLU A 406 24.83 38.18 22.10
C GLU A 406 24.57 39.65 21.77
N SER A 407 25.52 40.29 21.08
CA SER A 407 25.47 41.70 20.64
C SER A 407 24.67 41.93 19.35
N LEU A 408 24.08 40.89 18.75
CA LEU A 408 23.22 41.07 17.57
C LEU A 408 21.87 41.68 17.94
N ASP A 409 21.51 42.76 17.23
CA ASP A 409 20.18 43.40 17.32
C ASP A 409 19.10 42.58 16.59
N GLU A 410 19.46 41.94 15.47
CA GLU A 410 18.57 41.10 14.67
C GLU A 410 19.05 39.64 14.67
N TRP A 411 18.12 38.71 14.90
CA TRP A 411 18.40 37.28 14.92
C TRP A 411 17.94 36.58 13.64
N THR A 412 18.69 36.77 12.56
CA THR A 412 18.45 36.13 11.26
C THR A 412 19.61 35.22 10.87
N ALA A 413 19.41 34.32 9.91
CA ALA A 413 20.47 33.47 9.37
C ALA A 413 21.65 34.31 8.84
N ALA A 414 21.37 35.38 8.09
CA ALA A 414 22.39 36.28 7.57
C ALA A 414 23.16 37.04 8.67
N ALA A 415 22.46 37.54 9.69
CA ALA A 415 23.10 38.28 10.80
C ALA A 415 24.00 37.37 11.64
N THR A 416 23.51 36.18 12.00
CA THR A 416 24.27 35.18 12.75
C THR A 416 25.46 34.65 11.96
N GLU A 417 25.30 34.39 10.65
CA GLU A 417 26.41 34.04 9.77
C GLU A 417 27.48 35.13 9.73
N GLY A 418 27.07 36.38 9.55
CA GLY A 418 27.98 37.53 9.52
C GLY A 418 28.79 37.66 10.82
N ALA A 419 28.15 37.48 11.97
CA ALA A 419 28.84 37.52 13.27
C ALA A 419 29.88 36.40 13.41
N VAL A 420 29.52 35.16 13.05
CA VAL A 420 30.42 34.01 13.14
C VAL A 420 31.60 34.13 12.17
N ARG A 421 31.36 34.66 10.96
CA ARG A 421 32.43 34.92 9.97
C ARG A 421 33.41 35.98 10.46
N ARG A 422 32.93 37.12 10.97
CA ARG A 422 33.79 38.19 11.53
C ARG A 422 34.63 37.67 12.70
N PHE A 423 34.03 36.88 13.59
CA PHE A 423 34.78 36.24 14.67
C PHE A 423 35.88 35.31 14.13
N ALA A 424 35.55 34.42 13.19
CA ALA A 424 36.50 33.49 12.60
C ALA A 424 37.71 34.23 11.96
N GLU A 425 37.44 35.32 11.24
CA GLU A 425 38.47 36.20 10.66
C GLU A 425 39.35 36.83 11.75
N SER A 426 38.74 37.43 12.78
CA SER A 426 39.47 38.08 13.88
C SER A 426 40.32 37.12 14.70
N ALA A 427 39.87 35.87 14.86
CA ALA A 427 40.57 34.82 15.58
C ALA A 427 41.58 34.05 14.70
N GLY A 428 41.71 34.39 13.42
CA GLY A 428 42.65 33.75 12.49
C GLY A 428 42.32 32.28 12.19
N VAL A 429 41.05 31.87 12.30
CA VAL A 429 40.59 30.49 12.10
C VAL A 429 39.66 30.38 10.89
N LYS A 430 39.56 29.18 10.32
CA LYS A 430 38.62 28.91 9.23
C LYS A 430 37.19 28.88 9.78
N LEU A 431 36.21 29.37 9.02
CA LEU A 431 34.78 29.35 9.41
C LEU A 431 34.32 27.97 9.89
N GLY A 432 34.72 26.89 9.21
CA GLY A 432 34.38 25.52 9.59
C GLY A 432 34.85 25.13 11.00
N GLN A 433 35.94 25.71 11.49
CA GLN A 433 36.48 25.44 12.83
C GLN A 433 35.63 26.08 13.94
N VAL A 434 34.82 27.09 13.62
CA VAL A 434 33.84 27.73 14.53
C VAL A 434 32.45 27.13 14.32
N ALA A 435 32.04 26.95 13.06
CA ALA A 435 30.72 26.44 12.69
C ALA A 435 30.48 24.99 13.14
N GLN A 436 31.50 24.12 13.14
CA GLN A 436 31.34 22.73 13.59
C GLN A 436 31.05 22.63 15.12
N PRO A 437 31.80 23.31 16.01
CA PRO A 437 31.43 23.41 17.42
C PRO A 437 30.07 24.06 17.65
N LEU A 438 29.73 25.13 16.92
CA LEU A 438 28.40 25.77 17.01
C LEU A 438 27.29 24.77 16.68
N ARG A 439 27.45 24.01 15.59
CA ARG A 439 26.51 22.95 15.22
C ARG A 439 26.37 21.91 16.33
N ALA A 440 27.49 21.39 16.82
CA ALA A 440 27.49 20.39 17.88
C ALA A 440 26.78 20.91 19.14
N ALA A 441 27.02 22.16 19.54
CA ALA A 441 26.36 22.77 20.69
C ALA A 441 24.87 23.03 20.48
N LEU A 442 24.46 23.36 19.25
CA LEU A 442 23.07 23.71 18.95
C LEU A 442 22.19 22.50 18.63
N THR A 443 22.76 21.41 18.12
CA THR A 443 21.96 20.24 17.66
C THR A 443 22.30 18.95 18.38
N GLY A 444 23.41 18.91 19.15
CA GLY A 444 23.93 17.68 19.75
C GLY A 444 24.48 16.68 18.73
N ARG A 445 24.66 17.10 17.47
CA ARG A 445 25.09 16.25 16.35
C ARG A 445 26.18 16.95 15.52
N ALA A 446 27.00 16.16 14.84
CA ALA A 446 28.01 16.70 13.90
C ALA A 446 27.42 17.15 12.54
N THR A 447 26.19 16.76 12.24
CA THR A 447 25.48 17.10 11.00
C THR A 447 24.12 17.70 11.31
N SER A 448 23.68 18.63 10.47
CA SER A 448 22.40 19.33 10.58
C SER A 448 22.01 19.88 9.21
N PRO A 449 20.79 20.42 9.05
CA PRO A 449 20.52 21.44 8.04
C PRO A 449 21.53 22.61 8.12
N PRO A 450 21.52 23.58 7.17
CA PRO A 450 22.41 24.72 7.23
C PRO A 450 22.39 25.38 8.62
N LEU A 451 23.57 25.60 9.20
CA LEU A 451 23.71 25.95 10.62
C LEU A 451 22.98 27.26 10.98
N PHE A 452 23.06 28.25 10.09
CA PHE A 452 22.49 29.56 10.37
C PHE A 452 20.96 29.56 10.23
N ASP A 453 20.41 28.68 9.40
CA ASP A 453 18.97 28.41 9.37
C ASP A 453 18.53 27.73 10.67
N VAL A 454 19.32 26.77 11.19
CA VAL A 454 19.09 26.16 12.51
C VAL A 454 19.04 27.23 13.61
N MET A 455 19.98 28.19 13.61
CA MET A 455 19.99 29.28 14.58
C MET A 455 18.77 30.19 14.44
N ALA A 456 18.37 30.51 13.21
CA ALA A 456 17.19 31.32 12.94
C ALA A 456 15.91 30.64 13.44
N VAL A 457 15.73 29.35 13.17
CA VAL A 457 14.54 28.58 13.59
C VAL A 457 14.50 28.35 15.10
N LEU A 458 15.64 28.05 15.74
CA LEU A 458 15.70 27.92 17.19
C LEU A 458 15.36 29.24 17.89
N GLY A 459 15.73 30.36 17.25
CA GLY A 459 15.63 31.69 17.82
C GLY A 459 16.76 31.98 18.80
N ARG A 460 16.84 33.26 19.20
CA ARG A 460 17.94 33.82 20.00
C ARG A 460 18.10 33.14 21.34
N GLU A 461 17.05 33.12 22.15
CA GLU A 461 17.13 32.67 23.54
C GLU A 461 17.52 31.20 23.66
N GLU A 462 16.96 30.33 22.81
CA GLU A 462 17.28 28.91 22.83
C GLU A 462 18.69 28.64 22.30
N SER A 463 19.09 29.33 21.22
CA SER A 463 20.44 29.21 20.68
C SER A 463 21.49 29.65 21.70
N LEU A 464 21.36 30.86 22.27
CA LEU A 464 22.30 31.38 23.26
C LEU A 464 22.31 30.53 24.54
N GLY A 465 21.14 30.04 24.97
CA GLY A 465 21.04 29.14 26.12
C GLY A 465 21.87 27.86 25.95
N ARG A 466 21.74 27.18 24.80
CA ARG A 466 22.53 25.98 24.46
C ARG A 466 24.03 26.29 24.41
N LEU A 467 24.41 27.42 23.83
CA LEU A 467 25.82 27.85 23.75
C LEU A 467 26.41 28.10 25.14
N ARG A 468 25.68 28.81 26.02
CA ARG A 468 26.12 29.11 27.39
C ARG A 468 26.32 27.83 28.21
N GLU A 469 25.42 26.86 28.08
CA GLU A 469 25.57 25.55 28.74
C GLU A 469 26.86 24.85 28.33
N GLN A 470 27.22 24.87 27.04
CA GLN A 470 28.45 24.24 26.56
C GLN A 470 29.72 25.01 26.91
N VAL A 471 29.64 26.33 27.05
CA VAL A 471 30.77 27.16 27.50
C VAL A 471 31.01 26.97 29.01
N ALA A 472 29.96 26.68 29.80
CA ALA A 472 30.06 26.48 31.24
C ALA A 472 30.44 25.04 31.67
N ALA A 473 30.24 24.05 30.79
CA ALA A 473 30.55 22.63 31.01
C ALA A 473 31.98 22.28 30.60
#